data_AF-A0A1N7L8C0-F1
#
_entry.id   AF-A0A1N7L8C0-F1
#
_cell.length_a   1.000
_cell.length_b   1.000
_cell.length_c   1.000
_cell.angle_alpha   90.00
_cell.angle_beta   90.00
_cell.angle_gamma   90.00
#
_symmetry.space_group_name_H-M   'P 1'
#
loop_
_entity.id
_entity.type
_entity.pdbx_description
1 polymer ?
#
loop_
_entity_poly.entity_id
_entity_poly.type
_entity_poly.pdbx_seq_one_letter_code
_entity_poly.pdbx_strand_id
1 'polypeptide(L)'
;MTANILNSWNLKAESYMEAKLRYSGFGCEIFEFFKYELSLNLNNFQFYQPINQPEDLIAYYKLDNIEFAVQLDPLCEVICIWNNSISVEVNFFVKDYYAKVIEIIKTKIL
;
A
#
# COMPACT_ATOMS: atom_id res chain seq x y z
N MET A 1 -11.91 15.65 -14.05
CA MET A 1 -12.00 14.36 -13.32
C MET A 1 -10.58 13.97 -12.99
N THR A 2 -10.21 13.92 -11.71
CA THR A 2 -8.92 13.36 -11.30
C THR A 2 -8.91 11.89 -11.69
N ALA A 3 -7.96 11.49 -12.52
CA ALA A 3 -7.71 10.07 -12.76
C ALA A 3 -7.41 9.45 -11.41
N ASN A 4 -8.15 8.41 -11.02
CA ASN A 4 -7.83 7.64 -9.83
C ASN A 4 -6.44 7.02 -10.08
N ILE A 5 -5.52 7.10 -9.11
CA ILE A 5 -4.14 6.60 -9.21
C ILE A 5 -4.07 5.08 -9.48
N LEU A 6 -5.21 4.40 -9.41
CA LEU A 6 -5.39 2.98 -9.72
C LEU A 6 -5.92 2.71 -11.14
N ASN A 7 -6.23 3.73 -11.95
CA ASN A 7 -6.94 3.55 -13.25
C ASN A 7 -6.21 2.65 -14.26
N SER A 8 -4.91 2.42 -14.11
CA SER A 8 -4.11 1.51 -14.95
C SER A 8 -4.23 0.04 -14.54
N TRP A 9 -4.87 -0.26 -13.41
CA TRP A 9 -4.92 -1.60 -12.85
C TRP A 9 -6.26 -2.29 -13.09
N ASN A 10 -6.20 -3.60 -13.36
CA ASN A 10 -7.37 -4.46 -13.35
C ASN A 10 -7.49 -5.12 -11.97
N LEU A 11 -8.45 -4.65 -11.16
CA LEU A 11 -8.51 -4.91 -9.73
C LEU A 11 -9.80 -5.63 -9.33
N LYS A 12 -9.66 -6.64 -8.47
CA LYS A 12 -10.76 -7.25 -7.73
C LYS A 12 -10.75 -6.70 -6.30
N ALA A 13 -11.82 -6.01 -5.91
CA ALA A 13 -11.97 -5.51 -4.56
C ALA A 13 -12.07 -6.67 -3.54
N GLU A 14 -11.46 -6.48 -2.38
CA GLU A 14 -11.52 -7.38 -1.23
C GLU A 14 -11.61 -6.57 0.07
N SER A 15 -12.20 -7.17 1.11
CA SER A 15 -12.17 -6.61 2.46
C SER A 15 -10.77 -6.74 3.07
N TYR A 16 -10.49 -5.95 4.11
CA TYR A 16 -9.22 -6.07 4.85
C TYR A 16 -9.00 -7.49 5.39
N MET A 17 -10.07 -8.16 5.85
CA MET A 17 -9.96 -9.52 6.37
C MET A 17 -9.67 -10.54 5.26
N GLU A 18 -10.29 -10.40 4.08
CA GLU A 18 -9.98 -11.26 2.92
C GLU A 18 -8.54 -11.05 2.44
N ALA A 19 -8.11 -9.79 2.31
CA ALA A 19 -6.73 -9.43 1.98
C ALA A 19 -5.73 -10.04 2.96
N LYS A 20 -5.98 -9.91 4.26
CA LYS A 20 -5.10 -10.43 5.32
C LYS A 20 -5.04 -11.97 5.38
N LEU A 21 -6.14 -12.64 5.03
CA LEU A 21 -6.16 -14.11 4.95
C LEU A 21 -5.43 -14.62 3.70
N ARG A 22 -5.56 -13.90 2.57
CA ARG A 22 -4.94 -14.27 1.30
C ARG A 22 -3.45 -13.94 1.27
N TYR A 23 -3.08 -12.75 1.72
CA TYR A 23 -1.73 -12.20 1.63
C TYR A 23 -0.96 -12.40 2.93
N SER A 24 0.07 -13.25 2.87
CA SER A 24 1.00 -13.51 3.99
C SER A 24 2.47 -13.28 3.60
N GLY A 25 2.69 -12.58 2.47
CA GLY A 25 4.02 -12.34 1.91
C GLY A 25 4.76 -11.15 2.52
N PHE A 26 5.79 -10.69 1.81
CA PHE A 26 6.64 -9.58 2.24
C PHE A 26 5.84 -8.31 2.53
N GLY A 27 6.11 -7.66 3.66
CA GLY A 27 5.46 -6.42 4.01
C GLY A 27 4.04 -6.54 4.57
N CYS A 28 3.52 -7.75 4.81
CA CYS A 28 2.13 -7.98 5.25
C CYS A 28 1.71 -7.28 6.56
N GLU A 29 2.67 -6.85 7.38
CA GLU A 29 2.40 -6.15 8.64
C GLU A 29 2.33 -4.62 8.49
N ILE A 30 2.65 -4.07 7.31
CA ILE A 30 2.80 -2.62 7.12
C ILE A 30 1.57 -1.82 7.51
N PHE A 31 0.36 -2.36 7.34
CA PHE A 31 -0.88 -1.68 7.70
C PHE A 31 -1.02 -1.50 9.22
N GLU A 32 -0.48 -2.40 10.03
CA GLU A 32 -0.42 -2.19 11.48
C GLU A 32 0.55 -1.04 11.80
N PHE A 33 1.70 -0.97 11.11
CA PHE A 33 2.60 0.19 11.25
C PHE A 33 1.94 1.50 10.82
N PHE A 34 1.13 1.51 9.74
CA PHE A 34 0.35 2.71 9.37
C PHE A 34 -0.62 3.13 10.46
N LYS A 35 -1.29 2.18 11.10
CA LYS A 35 -2.19 2.46 12.21
C LYS A 35 -1.45 3.02 13.42
N TYR A 36 -0.32 2.43 13.82
CA TYR A 36 0.38 2.80 15.05
C TYR A 36 1.34 4.00 14.89
N GLU A 37 2.08 4.08 13.79
CA GLU A 37 3.14 5.07 13.57
C GLU A 37 2.67 6.32 12.82
N LEU A 38 1.60 6.20 12.02
CA LEU A 38 1.01 7.30 11.25
C LEU A 38 -0.39 7.69 11.72
N SER A 39 -0.95 6.97 12.70
CA SER A 39 -2.35 7.16 13.16
C SER A 39 -3.38 7.08 12.02
N LEU A 40 -3.11 6.30 10.97
CA LEU A 40 -4.06 6.15 9.86
C LEU A 40 -5.19 5.19 10.24
N ASN A 41 -6.42 5.58 9.92
CA ASN A 41 -7.58 4.72 10.09
C ASN A 41 -7.64 3.67 8.96
N LEU A 42 -7.58 2.39 9.32
CA LEU A 42 -7.65 1.28 8.36
C LEU A 42 -8.95 1.23 7.56
N ASN A 43 -10.05 1.81 8.08
CA ASN A 43 -11.32 1.89 7.36
C ASN A 43 -11.28 2.83 6.14
N ASN A 44 -10.27 3.70 6.05
CA ASN A 44 -10.06 4.56 4.89
C ASN A 44 -9.21 3.90 3.80
N PHE A 45 -8.77 2.66 4.03
CA PHE A 45 -8.13 1.85 3.00
C PHE A 45 -9.18 1.01 2.25
N GLN A 46 -9.04 0.98 0.94
CA GLN A 46 -9.68 0.02 0.06
C GLN A 46 -8.63 -1.00 -0.38
N PHE A 47 -8.93 -2.29 -0.28
CA PHE A 47 -8.00 -3.38 -0.59
C PHE A 47 -8.41 -4.08 -1.89
N TYR A 48 -7.41 -4.52 -2.64
CA TYR A 48 -7.58 -5.10 -3.96
C TYR A 48 -6.54 -6.20 -4.24
N GLN A 49 -7.02 -7.24 -4.91
CA GLN A 49 -6.18 -8.21 -5.60
C GLN A 49 -6.08 -7.83 -7.09
N PRO A 50 -4.88 -7.62 -7.64
CA PRO A 50 -4.70 -7.45 -9.08
C PRO A 50 -5.06 -8.74 -9.84
N ILE A 51 -5.83 -8.64 -10.93
CA ILE A 51 -6.23 -9.81 -11.71
C ILE A 51 -5.04 -10.45 -12.44
N ASN A 52 -4.10 -9.62 -12.91
CA ASN A 52 -2.94 -10.07 -13.69
C ASN A 52 -1.72 -10.43 -12.82
N GLN A 53 -1.73 -10.04 -11.54
CA GLN A 53 -0.68 -10.30 -10.55
C GLN A 53 -1.36 -10.72 -9.22
N PRO A 54 -2.00 -11.89 -9.18
CA PRO A 54 -2.88 -12.29 -8.08
C PRO A 54 -2.17 -12.51 -6.74
N GLU A 55 -0.85 -12.65 -6.75
CA GLU A 55 0.04 -12.73 -5.60
C GLU A 55 0.14 -11.41 -4.83
N ASP A 56 -0.03 -10.29 -5.52
CA ASP A 56 0.13 -8.96 -4.94
C ASP A 56 -1.05 -8.57 -4.06
N LEU A 57 -0.81 -7.59 -3.20
CA LEU A 57 -1.85 -6.85 -2.50
C LEU A 57 -1.73 -5.37 -2.83
N ILE A 58 -2.82 -4.78 -3.33
CA ILE A 58 -2.93 -3.33 -3.48
C ILE A 58 -3.86 -2.78 -2.42
N ALA A 59 -3.43 -1.73 -1.74
CA ALA A 59 -4.24 -0.98 -0.81
C ALA A 59 -4.21 0.49 -1.19
N TYR A 60 -5.37 1.14 -1.16
CA TYR A 60 -5.52 2.53 -1.54
C TYR A 60 -6.16 3.33 -0.41
N TYR A 61 -5.46 4.37 0.03
CA TYR A 61 -5.89 5.25 1.08
C TYR A 61 -6.44 6.54 0.49
N LYS A 62 -7.61 6.97 0.98
CA LYS A 62 -8.16 8.30 0.69
C LYS A 62 -8.85 8.89 1.91
N LEU A 63 -8.38 10.04 2.37
CA LEU A 63 -9.05 10.86 3.38
C LEU A 63 -8.77 12.34 3.10
N ASP A 64 -9.82 13.14 2.91
CA ASP A 64 -9.73 14.56 2.57
C ASP A 64 -8.79 14.82 1.38
N ASN A 65 -7.65 15.49 1.61
CA ASN A 65 -6.65 15.81 0.60
C ASN A 65 -5.49 14.81 0.55
N ILE A 66 -5.51 13.77 1.39
CA ILE A 66 -4.47 12.73 1.46
C ILE A 66 -4.94 11.54 0.62
N GLU A 67 -4.15 11.20 -0.40
CA GLU A 67 -4.41 10.09 -1.30
C GLU A 67 -3.10 9.42 -1.69
N PHE A 68 -3.02 8.10 -1.51
CA PHE A 68 -1.88 7.28 -1.96
C PHE A 68 -2.27 5.81 -2.05
N ALA A 69 -1.51 5.06 -2.82
CA ALA A 69 -1.63 3.62 -2.95
C ALA A 69 -0.35 2.93 -2.49
N VAL A 70 -0.53 1.69 -2.04
CA VAL A 70 0.51 0.79 -1.59
C VAL A 70 0.33 -0.53 -2.33
N GLN A 71 1.42 -1.08 -2.87
CA GLN A 71 1.49 -2.41 -3.44
C GLN A 71 2.49 -3.21 -2.63
N LEU A 72 2.09 -4.42 -2.22
CA LEU A 72 2.98 -5.40 -1.63
C LEU A 72 3.20 -6.50 -2.66
N ASP A 73 4.39 -6.55 -3.22
CA ASP A 73 4.81 -7.60 -4.16
C ASP A 73 5.69 -8.61 -3.40
N PRO A 74 5.18 -9.84 -3.16
CA PRO A 74 5.87 -10.85 -2.39
C PRO A 74 6.95 -11.59 -3.20
N LEU A 75 6.93 -11.51 -4.53
CA LEU A 75 7.89 -12.20 -5.40
C LEU A 75 9.17 -11.38 -5.57
N CYS A 76 9.04 -10.06 -5.63
CA CYS A 76 10.17 -9.13 -5.67
C CYS A 76 10.56 -8.62 -4.27
N GLU A 77 9.78 -8.95 -3.24
CA GLU A 77 9.96 -8.51 -1.85
C GLU A 77 10.10 -6.99 -1.76
N VAL A 78 9.11 -6.29 -2.30
CA VAL A 78 9.07 -4.82 -2.39
C VAL A 78 7.73 -4.26 -1.92
N ILE A 79 7.80 -3.13 -1.23
CA ILE A 79 6.66 -2.27 -0.89
C ILE A 79 6.73 -1.04 -1.79
N CYS A 80 5.78 -0.92 -2.71
CA CYS A 80 5.66 0.26 -3.56
C CYS A 80 4.68 1.25 -2.91
N ILE A 81 4.99 2.55 -2.97
CA ILE A 81 4.11 3.62 -2.51
C ILE A 81 4.02 4.66 -3.61
N TRP A 82 2.81 5.05 -4.00
CA TRP A 82 2.66 6.10 -5.01
C TRP A 82 1.42 6.95 -4.82
N ASN A 83 1.49 8.16 -5.35
CA ASN A 83 0.36 9.05 -5.61
C ASN A 83 0.63 9.86 -6.89
N ASN A 84 -0.08 10.97 -7.11
CA ASN A 84 0.14 11.81 -8.29
C ASN A 84 1.49 12.55 -8.30
N SER A 85 2.19 12.62 -7.17
CA SER A 85 3.42 13.39 -7.00
C SER A 85 4.67 12.51 -6.84
N ILE A 86 4.53 11.32 -6.25
CA ILE A 86 5.65 10.42 -5.97
C ILE A 86 5.34 9.00 -6.40
N SER A 87 6.40 8.25 -6.73
CA SER A 87 6.41 6.80 -6.85
C SER A 87 7.75 6.31 -6.29
N VAL A 88 7.69 5.41 -5.31
CA VAL A 88 8.86 4.89 -4.60
C VAL A 88 8.70 3.40 -4.35
N GLU A 89 9.82 2.71 -4.28
CA GLU A 89 9.92 1.28 -3.98
C GLU A 89 10.87 1.07 -2.80
N VAL A 90 10.46 0.27 -1.82
CA VAL A 90 11.29 -0.12 -0.68
C VAL A 90 11.38 -1.64 -0.64
N ASN A 91 12.55 -2.18 -0.96
CA ASN A 91 12.79 -3.62 -1.01
C ASN A 91 13.44 -4.16 0.28
N PHE A 92 13.50 -5.48 0.40
CA PHE A 92 14.04 -6.18 1.57
C PHE A 92 15.52 -5.90 1.91
N PHE A 93 16.32 -5.40 0.95
CA PHE A 93 17.71 -5.00 1.22
C PHE A 93 17.81 -3.72 2.04
N VAL A 94 16.74 -2.93 2.11
CA VAL A 94 16.68 -1.74 2.96
C VAL A 94 16.57 -2.17 4.41
N LYS A 95 17.59 -1.83 5.20
CA LYS A 95 17.54 -2.01 6.65
C LYS A 95 16.34 -1.25 7.22
N ASP A 96 15.55 -1.92 8.05
CA ASP A 96 14.34 -1.38 8.67
C ASP A 96 13.36 -0.84 7.61
N TYR A 97 13.10 -1.62 6.54
CA TYR A 97 12.26 -1.21 5.41
C TYR A 97 10.89 -0.65 5.82
N TYR A 98 10.26 -1.17 6.89
CA TYR A 98 9.05 -0.56 7.44
C TYR A 98 9.26 0.88 7.92
N ALA A 99 10.30 1.14 8.72
CA ALA A 99 10.62 2.49 9.17
C ALA A 99 10.87 3.42 7.97
N LYS A 100 11.49 2.91 6.89
CA LYS A 100 11.71 3.69 5.67
C LYS A 100 10.40 4.03 4.95
N VAL A 101 9.48 3.08 4.82
CA VAL A 101 8.14 3.30 4.25
C VAL A 101 7.39 4.38 5.04
N ILE A 102 7.41 4.27 6.38
CA ILE A 102 6.77 5.25 7.29
C ILE A 102 7.38 6.65 7.12
N GLU A 103 8.72 6.75 7.08
CA GLU A 103 9.43 8.02 6.85
C GLU A 103 9.00 8.67 5.53
N ILE A 104 8.88 7.88 4.46
CA ILE A 104 8.47 8.41 3.15
C ILE A 104 7.05 8.98 3.20
N ILE A 105 6.11 8.25 3.81
CA ILE A 105 4.73 8.74 3.94
C ILE A 105 4.69 10.03 4.79
N LYS A 106 5.42 10.07 5.92
CA LYS A 106 5.49 11.26 6.79
C LYS A 106 6.09 12.51 6.14
N THR A 107 6.99 12.34 5.19
CA THR A 107 7.80 13.46 4.64
C THR A 107 7.37 13.89 3.24
N LYS A 108 6.70 13.01 2.49
CA LYS A 108 6.36 13.25 1.08
C LYS A 108 4.86 13.22 0.79
N ILE A 109 4.04 12.75 1.71
CA ILE A 109 2.58 12.58 1.50
C ILE A 109 1.79 13.35 2.56
N LEU A 110 2.08 13.13 3.85
CA LEU A 110 1.50 13.85 4.98
C LEU A 110 2.23 15.18 5.21
#